data_AF-A0A1I3UDG9-F1
#
_entry.id   AF-A0A1I3UDG9-F1
#
_cell.length_a   1.000
_cell.length_b   1.000
_cell.length_c   1.000
_cell.angle_alpha   90.00
_cell.angle_beta   90.00
_cell.angle_gamma   90.00
#
_symmetry.space_group_name_H-M   'P 1'
#
loop_
_entity.id
_entity.type
_entity.pdbx_description
1 polymer ?
#
loop_
_entity_poly.entity_id
_entity_poly.type
_entity_poly.pdbx_seq_one_letter_code
_entity_poly.pdbx_strand_id
1 'polypeptide(L)'
;MKAAGVDVALVSYRGAGSALNDLMGGQIDGVCDTATSLYGAVESKKVKALAVATPGRLASLPDVPTSKEAGLPAFEAQGWNALFVPKNTPQPIIAKLNEALKTALSSQTLQGRFKELSSVPPTAEEVTPAFVAGFVPGEIERYRLLLQDK
;
A
#
# COMPACT_ATOMS: atom_id res chain seq x y z
N MET A 1 16.16 2.54 0.87
CA MET A 1 17.57 2.80 0.53
C MET A 1 17.95 4.26 0.77
N LYS A 2 17.67 5.19 -0.17
CA LYS A 2 17.98 6.64 -0.02
C LYS A 2 17.53 7.25 1.33
N ALA A 3 16.28 7.02 1.74
CA ALA A 3 15.75 7.56 2.99
C ALA A 3 16.50 7.07 4.25
N ALA A 4 17.10 5.88 4.20
CA ALA A 4 17.83 5.28 5.31
C ALA A 4 19.35 5.43 5.17
N GLY A 5 19.85 6.03 4.08
CA GLY A 5 21.29 6.24 3.86
C GLY A 5 22.12 4.94 3.79
N VAL A 6 21.48 3.83 3.43
CA VAL A 6 22.13 2.51 3.33
C VAL A 6 22.35 2.11 1.87
N ASP A 7 23.30 1.21 1.66
CA ASP A 7 23.56 0.52 0.39
C ASP A 7 23.18 -0.96 0.52
N VAL A 8 22.44 -1.50 -0.45
CA VAL A 8 22.02 -2.92 -0.48
C VAL A 8 22.08 -3.43 -1.91
N ALA A 9 22.41 -4.72 -2.05
CA ALA A 9 22.22 -5.43 -3.29
C ALA A 9 20.72 -5.73 -3.51
N LEU A 10 20.16 -5.29 -4.64
CA LEU A 10 18.79 -5.60 -5.01
C LEU A 10 18.71 -6.98 -5.70
N VAL A 11 17.94 -7.90 -5.11
CA VAL A 11 17.64 -9.20 -5.70
C VAL A 11 16.22 -9.18 -6.26
N SER A 12 16.09 -9.39 -7.57
CA SER A 12 14.80 -9.34 -8.26
C SER A 12 14.08 -10.68 -8.23
N TYR A 13 12.83 -10.68 -7.78
CA TYR A 13 11.96 -11.86 -7.75
C TYR A 13 10.77 -11.71 -8.71
N ARG A 14 10.19 -12.85 -9.12
CA ARG A 14 8.96 -12.87 -9.93
C ARG A 14 7.70 -12.57 -9.13
N GLY A 15 7.81 -12.51 -7.80
CA GLY A 15 6.72 -12.15 -6.90
C GLY A 15 7.10 -12.27 -5.42
N ALA A 16 6.22 -11.77 -4.57
CA ALA A 16 6.39 -11.73 -3.11
C ALA A 16 6.65 -13.10 -2.49
N GLY A 17 5.93 -14.14 -2.94
CA GLY A 17 6.02 -15.47 -2.35
C GLY A 17 7.43 -16.09 -2.45
N SER A 18 8.09 -15.94 -3.59
CA SER A 18 9.49 -16.41 -3.75
C SER A 18 10.46 -15.62 -2.88
N ALA A 19 10.29 -14.29 -2.78
CA ALA A 19 11.15 -13.47 -1.93
C ALA A 19 10.97 -13.80 -0.43
N LEU A 20 9.73 -14.04 0.00
CA LEU A 20 9.43 -14.40 1.39
C LEU A 20 9.99 -15.78 1.77
N ASN A 21 9.95 -16.75 0.87
CA ASN A 21 10.58 -18.06 1.10
C ASN A 21 12.09 -17.93 1.27
N ASP A 22 12.75 -17.15 0.41
CA ASP A 22 14.20 -16.92 0.48
C ASP A 22 14.57 -16.14 1.75
N LEU A 23 13.76 -15.17 2.18
CA LEU A 23 13.94 -14.47 3.44
C LEU A 23 13.85 -15.43 4.64
N MET A 24 12.82 -16.27 4.68
CA MET A 24 12.68 -17.29 5.74
C MET A 24 13.81 -18.32 5.71
N GLY A 25 14.36 -18.61 4.52
CA GLY A 25 15.50 -19.48 4.32
C GLY A 25 16.87 -18.82 4.50
N GLY A 26 16.91 -17.52 4.88
CA GLY A 26 18.15 -16.77 5.10
C GLY A 26 18.98 -16.48 3.84
N GLN A 27 18.38 -16.55 2.65
CA GLN A 27 19.05 -16.25 1.38
C GLN A 27 19.08 -14.75 1.08
N ILE A 28 18.15 -13.98 1.67
CA ILE A 28 18.13 -12.51 1.62
C ILE A 28 17.93 -11.95 3.03
N ASP A 29 18.47 -10.75 3.27
CA ASP A 29 18.46 -10.13 4.61
C ASP A 29 17.16 -9.37 4.91
N GLY A 30 16.39 -9.01 3.88
CA GLY A 30 15.17 -8.24 4.05
C GLY A 30 14.36 -8.05 2.78
N VAL A 31 13.12 -7.62 2.97
CA VAL A 31 12.18 -7.30 1.90
C VAL A 31 11.37 -6.05 2.28
N CYS A 32 11.06 -5.23 1.29
CA CYS A 32 10.09 -4.16 1.40
C CYS A 32 8.94 -4.47 0.44
N ASP A 33 7.77 -4.82 0.96
CA ASP A 33 6.61 -5.24 0.19
C ASP A 33 5.31 -4.86 0.93
N THR A 34 4.17 -5.07 0.29
CA THR A 34 2.86 -4.77 0.85
C THR A 34 2.59 -5.59 2.12
N ALA A 35 1.91 -4.98 3.10
CA ALA A 35 1.51 -5.70 4.31
C ALA A 35 0.67 -6.94 4.00
N THR A 36 -0.13 -6.90 2.92
CA THR A 36 -0.98 -8.00 2.46
C THR A 36 -0.20 -9.28 2.20
N SER A 37 1.02 -9.19 1.65
CA SER A 37 1.84 -10.35 1.32
C SER A 37 2.67 -10.86 2.50
N LEU A 38 2.98 -9.99 3.47
CA LEU A 38 3.87 -10.30 4.59
C LEU A 38 3.14 -10.61 5.89
N TYR A 39 1.86 -10.22 6.02
CA TYR A 39 1.10 -10.26 7.28
C TYR A 39 1.19 -11.60 7.99
N GLY A 40 0.88 -12.71 7.30
CA GLY A 40 0.88 -14.04 7.93
C GLY A 40 2.27 -14.48 8.42
N ALA A 41 3.35 -14.09 7.75
CA ALA A 41 4.72 -14.40 8.19
C ALA A 41 5.15 -13.54 9.39
N VAL A 42 4.70 -12.29 9.44
CA VAL A 42 4.91 -11.39 10.58
C VAL A 42 4.12 -11.87 11.80
N GLU A 43 2.84 -12.17 11.63
CA GLU A 43 1.94 -12.65 12.69
C GLU A 43 2.42 -13.98 13.29
N SER A 44 2.87 -14.91 12.44
CA SER A 44 3.47 -16.18 12.88
C SER A 44 4.91 -16.07 13.39
N LYS A 45 5.46 -14.84 13.49
CA LYS A 45 6.83 -14.54 13.96
C LYS A 45 7.94 -15.24 13.18
N LYS A 46 7.68 -15.65 11.94
CA LYS A 46 8.69 -16.25 11.04
C LYS A 46 9.62 -15.20 10.47
N VAL A 47 9.14 -13.96 10.35
CA VAL A 47 9.94 -12.80 9.95
C VAL A 47 9.70 -11.65 10.91
N LYS A 48 10.67 -10.74 11.02
CA LYS A 48 10.57 -9.54 11.85
C LYS A 48 10.13 -8.34 11.01
N ALA A 49 8.98 -7.76 11.32
CA ALA A 49 8.58 -6.47 10.76
C ALA A 49 9.36 -5.33 11.43
N LEU A 50 9.95 -4.43 10.63
CA LEU A 50 10.76 -3.32 11.13
C LEU A 50 9.96 -2.01 11.19
N ALA A 51 9.19 -1.70 10.15
CA ALA A 51 8.34 -0.53 10.09
C ALA A 51 7.24 -0.72 9.02
N VAL A 52 6.14 0.03 9.16
CA VAL A 52 5.14 0.22 8.09
C VAL A 52 5.31 1.59 7.45
N ALA A 53 5.21 1.69 6.13
CA ALA A 53 5.37 2.93 5.38
C ALA A 53 4.04 3.70 5.18
N THR A 54 3.12 3.57 6.12
CA THR A 54 1.81 4.24 6.15
C THR A 54 1.83 5.44 7.11
N PRO A 55 0.96 6.45 6.94
CA PRO A 55 0.91 7.64 7.81
C PRO A 55 0.68 7.31 9.29
N GLY A 56 -0.05 6.23 9.57
CA GLY A 56 -0.31 5.68 10.90
C GLY A 56 -0.04 4.18 10.95
N ARG A 57 0.02 3.62 12.16
CA ARG A 57 0.18 2.17 12.35
C ARG A 57 -1.02 1.41 11.76
N LEU A 58 -0.76 0.21 11.26
CA LEU A 58 -1.83 -0.68 10.82
C LEU A 58 -2.52 -1.30 12.02
N ALA A 59 -3.86 -1.29 12.05
CA ALA A 59 -4.63 -1.91 13.13
C ALA A 59 -4.36 -3.42 13.26
N SER A 60 -3.96 -4.08 12.16
CA SER A 60 -3.57 -5.49 12.13
C SER A 60 -2.15 -5.74 12.64
N LEU A 61 -1.29 -4.71 12.70
CA LEU A 61 0.10 -4.79 13.16
C LEU A 61 0.39 -3.64 14.14
N PRO A 62 -0.30 -3.56 15.29
CA PRO A 62 -0.25 -2.40 16.19
C PRO A 62 1.12 -2.21 16.85
N ASP A 63 1.91 -3.28 16.96
CA ASP A 63 3.25 -3.25 17.57
C ASP A 63 4.35 -2.81 16.58
N VAL A 64 4.04 -2.76 15.27
CA VAL A 64 5.00 -2.33 14.25
C VAL A 64 4.95 -0.81 14.12
N PRO A 65 6.07 -0.10 14.32
CA PRO A 65 6.08 1.36 14.22
C PRO A 65 5.88 1.81 12.77
N THR A 66 5.43 3.06 12.60
CA THR A 66 5.50 3.70 11.28
C THR A 66 6.96 4.00 10.92
N SER A 67 7.25 4.18 9.64
CA SER A 67 8.56 4.66 9.17
C SER A 67 8.96 5.97 9.86
N LYS A 68 8.01 6.88 10.05
CA LYS A 68 8.20 8.14 10.80
C LYS A 68 8.62 7.88 12.25
N GLU A 69 7.93 6.98 12.96
CA GLU A 69 8.28 6.59 14.33
C GLU A 69 9.64 5.89 14.41
N ALA A 70 10.01 5.15 13.37
CA ALA A 70 11.30 4.49 13.21
C ALA A 70 12.44 5.42 12.74
N GLY A 71 12.22 6.74 12.68
CA GLY A 71 13.25 7.72 12.32
C GLY A 71 13.46 7.93 10.82
N LEU A 72 12.54 7.45 9.98
CA LEU A 72 12.53 7.60 8.52
C LEU A 72 11.31 8.42 8.06
N PRO A 73 11.16 9.69 8.47
CA PRO A 73 9.95 10.49 8.22
C PRO A 73 9.70 10.78 6.73
N ALA A 74 10.74 10.71 5.89
CA ALA A 74 10.61 10.87 4.44
C ALA A 74 10.19 9.58 3.71
N PHE A 75 10.12 8.45 4.41
CA PHE A 75 9.80 7.16 3.82
C PHE A 75 8.32 6.82 4.00
N GLU A 76 7.46 7.37 3.15
CA GLU A 76 6.06 7.00 3.06
C GLU A 76 5.77 6.35 1.70
N ALA A 77 5.22 5.14 1.73
CA ALA A 77 5.02 4.30 0.56
C ALA A 77 3.75 3.47 0.73
N GLN A 78 2.62 4.15 0.89
CA GLN A 78 1.30 3.53 0.86
C GLN A 78 0.84 3.36 -0.58
N GLY A 79 0.67 2.11 -1.01
CA GLY A 79 0.04 1.80 -2.29
C GLY A 79 -1.45 2.14 -2.26
N TRP A 80 -1.99 2.59 -3.39
CA TRP A 80 -3.40 2.91 -3.56
C TRP A 80 -3.98 2.21 -4.78
N ASN A 81 -5.30 2.04 -4.77
CA ASN A 81 -6.07 1.53 -5.90
C ASN A 81 -7.16 2.54 -6.26
N ALA A 82 -7.41 2.70 -7.55
CA ALA A 82 -8.50 3.54 -8.03
C ALA A 82 -9.25 2.85 -9.18
N LEU A 83 -10.54 3.17 -9.29
CA LEU A 83 -11.40 2.70 -10.38
C LEU A 83 -11.46 3.78 -11.47
N PHE A 84 -11.25 3.34 -12.71
CA PHE A 84 -11.28 4.20 -13.88
C PHE A 84 -12.34 3.74 -14.85
N VAL A 85 -12.85 4.69 -15.63
CA VAL A 85 -13.77 4.44 -16.74
C VAL A 85 -13.17 5.01 -18.03
N PRO A 86 -13.58 4.53 -19.21
CA PRO A 86 -13.15 5.11 -20.48
C PRO A 86 -13.42 6.62 -20.55
N LYS A 87 -12.55 7.33 -21.28
CA LYS A 87 -12.77 8.75 -21.58
C LYS A 87 -14.14 8.95 -22.24
N ASN A 88 -14.84 10.02 -21.87
CA ASN A 88 -16.20 10.37 -22.32
C ASN A 88 -17.33 9.45 -21.84
N THR A 89 -17.10 8.61 -20.81
CA THR A 89 -18.20 7.90 -20.15
C THR A 89 -19.24 8.91 -19.62
N PRO A 90 -20.54 8.77 -19.96
CA PRO A 90 -21.58 9.69 -19.50
C PRO A 90 -21.65 9.81 -17.97
N GLN A 91 -21.88 11.04 -17.49
CA GLN A 91 -21.99 11.33 -16.05
C GLN A 91 -23.00 10.44 -15.30
N PRO A 92 -24.20 10.12 -15.84
CA PRO A 92 -25.12 9.22 -15.17
C PRO A 92 -24.54 7.81 -14.92
N ILE A 93 -23.67 7.32 -15.82
CA ILE A 93 -23.00 6.02 -15.66
C ILE A 93 -21.92 6.10 -14.58
N ILE A 94 -21.13 7.17 -14.57
CA ILE A 94 -20.12 7.43 -13.54
C ILE A 94 -20.77 7.46 -12.16
N ALA A 95 -21.87 8.21 -12.03
CA ALA A 95 -22.63 8.31 -10.77
C ALA A 95 -23.10 6.93 -10.31
N LYS A 96 -23.69 6.13 -11.21
CA LYS A 96 -24.18 4.78 -10.88
C LYS A 96 -23.06 3.85 -10.41
N LEU A 97 -21.90 3.88 -11.07
CA LEU A 97 -20.73 3.07 -10.68
C LEU A 97 -20.17 3.51 -9.33
N ASN A 98 -20.10 4.82 -9.08
CA ASN A 98 -19.61 5.35 -7.81
C ASN A 98 -20.53 4.99 -6.64
N GLU A 99 -21.85 5.03 -6.83
CA GLU A 99 -22.81 4.60 -5.80
C GLU A 99 -22.73 3.09 -5.54
N ALA A 100 -22.55 2.27 -6.59
CA ALA A 100 -22.30 0.84 -6.42
C ALA A 100 -21.01 0.56 -5.65
N LEU A 101 -19.94 1.31 -5.92
CA LEU A 101 -18.68 1.23 -5.18
C LEU A 101 -18.85 1.56 -3.70
N LYS A 102 -19.53 2.67 -3.37
CA LYS A 102 -19.84 3.05 -1.98
C LYS A 102 -20.62 1.94 -1.26
N THR A 103 -21.59 1.35 -1.95
CA THR A 103 -22.40 0.24 -1.42
C THR A 103 -21.54 -1.01 -1.16
N ALA A 104 -20.60 -1.32 -2.06
CA ALA A 104 -19.70 -2.44 -1.87
C ALA A 104 -18.73 -2.21 -0.70
N LEU A 105 -18.19 -1.00 -0.56
CA LEU A 105 -17.28 -0.61 0.51
C LEU A 105 -17.93 -0.59 1.89
N SER A 106 -19.24 -0.39 1.98
CA SER A 106 -19.98 -0.51 3.26
C SER A 106 -20.36 -1.95 3.61
N SER A 107 -20.15 -2.93 2.72
CA SER A 107 -20.46 -4.33 3.00
C SER A 107 -19.51 -4.92 4.05
N GLN A 108 -20.08 -5.71 4.98
CA GLN A 108 -19.29 -6.41 6.00
C GLN A 108 -18.24 -7.35 5.37
N THR A 109 -18.58 -7.99 4.25
CA THR A 109 -17.67 -8.85 3.51
C THR A 109 -16.41 -8.09 3.10
N LEU A 110 -16.55 -6.90 2.50
CA LEU A 110 -15.39 -6.16 2.01
C LEU A 110 -14.59 -5.53 3.16
N GLN A 111 -15.28 -5.01 4.19
CA GLN A 111 -14.66 -4.54 5.42
C GLN A 111 -13.83 -5.64 6.11
N GLY A 112 -14.35 -6.87 6.17
CA GLY A 112 -13.63 -8.04 6.66
C GLY A 112 -12.37 -8.34 5.84
N ARG A 113 -12.48 -8.33 4.51
CA ARG A 113 -11.33 -8.54 3.61
C ARG A 113 -10.26 -7.47 3.73
N PHE A 114 -10.61 -6.19 3.87
CA PHE A 114 -9.63 -5.13 4.12
C PHE A 114 -8.82 -5.41 5.38
N LYS A 115 -9.49 -5.81 6.47
CA LYS A 115 -8.84 -6.18 7.72
C LYS A 115 -7.92 -7.39 7.58
N GLU A 116 -8.41 -8.48 6.97
CA GLU A 116 -7.62 -9.71 6.72
C GLU A 116 -6.35 -9.43 5.91
N LEU A 117 -6.46 -8.53 4.93
CA LEU A 117 -5.36 -8.19 4.03
C LEU A 117 -4.51 -7.03 4.56
N SER A 118 -4.72 -6.55 5.80
CA SER A 118 -4.01 -5.39 6.35
C SER A 118 -4.04 -4.16 5.43
N SER A 119 -5.16 -3.97 4.71
CA SER A 119 -5.39 -2.88 3.77
C SER A 119 -6.32 -1.84 4.41
N VAL A 120 -6.05 -0.57 4.14
CA VAL A 120 -6.85 0.54 4.69
C VAL A 120 -8.01 0.83 3.74
N PRO A 121 -9.28 0.75 4.19
CA PRO A 121 -10.42 1.13 3.36
C PRO A 121 -10.40 2.64 3.12
N PRO A 122 -10.82 3.12 1.93
CA PRO A 122 -10.87 4.54 1.65
C PRO A 122 -11.95 5.26 2.48
N THR A 123 -11.74 6.53 2.77
CA THR A 123 -12.75 7.38 3.42
C THR A 123 -13.87 7.77 2.44
N ALA A 124 -14.97 8.33 2.95
CA ALA A 124 -16.08 8.75 2.09
C ALA A 124 -15.65 9.84 1.08
N GLU A 125 -14.72 10.70 1.47
CA GLU A 125 -14.13 11.75 0.63
C GLU A 125 -13.27 11.16 -0.50
N GLU A 126 -12.52 10.10 -0.20
CA GLU A 126 -11.67 9.37 -1.15
C GLU A 126 -12.48 8.58 -2.18
N VAL A 127 -13.74 8.22 -1.86
CA VAL A 127 -14.66 7.50 -2.76
C VAL A 127 -15.49 8.48 -3.61
N THR A 128 -14.81 9.44 -4.23
CA THR A 128 -15.42 10.38 -5.18
C THR A 128 -14.62 10.48 -6.48
N PRO A 129 -15.30 10.65 -7.65
CA PRO A 129 -14.59 10.88 -8.91
C PRO A 129 -13.68 12.12 -8.87
N ALA A 130 -14.11 13.15 -8.12
CA ALA A 130 -13.34 14.38 -7.94
C ALA A 130 -12.03 14.15 -7.17
N PHE A 131 -12.05 13.33 -6.11
CA PHE A 131 -10.85 12.99 -5.37
C PHE A 131 -9.82 12.31 -6.27
N VAL A 132 -10.21 11.24 -6.98
CA VAL A 132 -9.30 10.51 -7.88
C VAL A 132 -8.75 11.43 -8.98
N ALA A 133 -9.59 12.31 -9.55
CA ALA A 133 -9.18 13.26 -10.57
C ALA A 133 -8.11 14.27 -10.09
N GLY A 134 -8.15 14.68 -8.82
CA GLY A 134 -7.14 15.53 -8.21
C GLY A 134 -5.91 14.78 -7.68
N PHE A 135 -6.11 13.56 -7.19
CA PHE A 135 -5.08 12.75 -6.55
C PHE A 135 -4.06 12.18 -7.53
N VAL A 136 -4.53 11.62 -8.65
CA VAL A 136 -3.66 10.91 -9.62
C VAL A 136 -2.58 11.82 -10.22
N PRO A 137 -2.85 13.07 -10.67
CA PRO A 137 -1.81 13.97 -11.14
C PRO A 137 -0.74 14.27 -10.08
N GLY A 138 -1.15 14.42 -8.81
CA GLY A 138 -0.22 14.64 -7.69
C GLY A 138 0.70 13.44 -7.48
N GLU A 139 0.17 12.23 -7.55
CA GLU A 139 0.95 11.00 -7.46
C GLU A 139 1.94 10.84 -8.62
N ILE A 140 1.51 11.15 -9.85
CA ILE A 140 2.39 11.14 -11.02
C ILE A 140 3.58 12.08 -10.80
N GLU A 141 3.33 13.29 -10.33
CA GLU A 141 4.37 14.29 -10.07
C GLU A 141 5.32 13.84 -8.94
N ARG A 142 4.77 13.30 -7.86
CA ARG A 142 5.56 12.75 -6.74
C ARG A 142 6.53 11.68 -7.23
N TYR A 143 6.06 10.70 -7.99
CA TYR A 143 6.92 9.64 -8.52
C TYR A 143 7.90 10.14 -9.58
N ARG A 144 7.51 11.12 -10.42
CA ARG A 144 8.42 11.75 -11.39
C ARG A 144 9.64 12.35 -10.68
N LEU A 145 9.42 13.12 -9.61
CA LEU A 145 10.49 13.73 -8.82
C LEU A 145 11.35 12.67 -8.13
N LEU A 146 10.73 11.65 -7.50
CA LEU A 146 11.46 10.58 -6.82
C LEU A 146 12.37 9.76 -7.76
N LEU A 147 11.95 9.58 -9.01
CA LEU A 147 12.69 8.80 -10.01
C LEU A 147 13.76 9.61 -10.76
N GLN A 148 13.66 10.94 -10.76
CA GLN A 148 14.63 11.83 -11.41
C GLN A 148 15.94 12.00 -10.64
N ASP A 149 15.92 11.84 -9.32
CA ASP A 149 17.11 11.88 -8.47
C ASP A 149 17.99 10.60 -8.56
N LYS A 150 18.14 10.04 -9.77
CA LYS A 150 19.02 8.89 -10.05
C LYS A 150 20.36 9.34 -10.61
#